data_AF-A0A6P4ZGM5-F1
#
_entry.id   AF-A0A6P4ZGM5-F1
#
_cell.length_a   1.000
_cell.length_b   1.000
_cell.length_c   1.000
_cell.angle_alpha   90.00
_cell.angle_beta   90.00
_cell.angle_gamma   90.00
#
_symmetry.space_group_name_H-M   'P 1'
#
loop_
_entity.id
_entity.type
_entity.pdbx_description
1 polymer ?
#
loop_
_entity_poly.entity_id
_entity_poly.type
_entity_poly.pdbx_seq_one_letter_code
_entity_poly.pdbx_strand_id
1 'polypeptide(L)'
;MSSSRAGSRTNMNKRPPSSKDNNSRPGTAKKSSSDLLSKEEEYLRLNAELEARTATLVQEAEEVLRGQDSLLSRVSTIDLDDDLENYGRETSPDPVHMSIEPQEEPVVRPKVRPTSNLAKQRNKSRASRPRSKAELAAEDVAVPDEVSDFSLTETITKLEGEVESGRTLADMDDVLPSAAQEMGAEAQIRFLKAKLRVMQEEVDRLGHECTKRGDENSTLVTRIKDLEEERGRLTRTTQTQQSQMEKFKKLSEDAKKKSDGLEQQLAALRKELETLKRQQKQADTNHSATEVRLNRALEEAEKYKLQLQKAKSSSKDVTEQERRRVEQLQAENKRLEKQKNELMAGLKKQLKLIDILKRQKMHVEAAKMLSFTEEEFVKALEWGN
;
A
#
# COMPACT_ATOMS: atom_id res chain seq x y z
N MET A 1 29.15 -35.63 -31.93
CA MET A 1 30.23 -35.96 -30.97
C MET A 1 29.72 -35.73 -29.58
N SER A 2 29.41 -36.82 -28.91
CA SER A 2 29.04 -36.91 -27.50
C SER A 2 30.21 -36.47 -26.62
N SER A 3 29.95 -35.80 -25.49
CA SER A 3 30.63 -36.18 -24.25
C SER A 3 29.90 -35.66 -23.02
N SER A 4 29.68 -36.61 -22.13
CA SER A 4 29.03 -36.54 -20.83
C SER A 4 30.07 -36.36 -19.72
N ARG A 5 29.66 -35.81 -18.57
CA ARG A 5 29.99 -36.27 -17.19
C ARG A 5 29.48 -35.22 -16.19
N ALA A 6 28.48 -35.48 -15.35
CA ALA A 6 28.36 -36.42 -14.24
C ALA A 6 29.01 -35.95 -12.92
N GLY A 7 28.16 -35.72 -11.92
CA GLY A 7 28.35 -36.14 -10.52
C GLY A 7 28.97 -35.13 -9.55
N SER A 8 28.20 -34.72 -8.52
CA SER A 8 28.35 -35.32 -7.19
C SER A 8 27.33 -34.74 -6.18
N ARG A 9 26.58 -35.63 -5.54
CA ARG A 9 25.77 -35.36 -4.33
C ARG A 9 26.68 -35.57 -3.11
N THR A 10 26.49 -34.76 -2.06
CA THR A 10 26.46 -35.13 -0.62
C THR A 10 26.70 -33.85 0.21
N ASN A 11 25.81 -33.49 1.14
CA ASN A 11 26.12 -33.62 2.57
C ASN A 11 24.91 -33.30 3.46
N MET A 12 24.87 -34.02 4.57
CA MET A 12 23.79 -34.18 5.55
C MET A 12 23.61 -32.96 6.47
N ASN A 13 22.36 -32.52 6.64
CA ASN A 13 21.95 -31.60 7.71
C ASN A 13 21.95 -32.33 9.07
N LYS A 14 22.92 -32.05 9.93
CA LYS A 14 22.92 -32.41 11.36
C LYS A 14 22.25 -31.30 12.18
N ARG A 15 21.18 -31.65 12.91
CA ARG A 15 20.59 -30.84 14.00
C ARG A 15 21.54 -30.80 15.21
N PRO A 16 21.63 -29.68 15.96
CA PRO A 16 22.26 -29.68 17.28
C PRO A 16 21.24 -30.01 18.38
N PRO A 17 21.67 -30.58 19.52
CA PRO A 17 20.80 -30.92 20.64
C PRO A 17 20.57 -29.72 21.56
N SER A 18 19.40 -29.74 22.20
CA SER A 18 18.96 -28.86 23.28
C SER A 18 19.80 -29.06 24.55
N SER A 19 20.38 -28.00 25.09
CA SER A 19 20.87 -27.94 26.47
C SER A 19 20.11 -26.87 27.25
N LYS A 20 19.41 -27.34 28.29
CA LYS A 20 18.90 -26.54 29.41
C LYS A 20 20.09 -25.94 30.14
N ASP A 21 20.03 -24.65 30.47
CA ASP A 21 20.70 -24.07 31.64
C ASP A 21 19.98 -22.78 32.06
N ASN A 22 19.14 -22.91 33.08
CA ASN A 22 18.60 -21.79 33.86
C ASN A 22 19.50 -21.62 35.09
N ASN A 23 20.33 -20.58 35.11
CA ASN A 23 20.94 -20.12 36.36
C ASN A 23 21.08 -18.60 36.34
N SER A 24 20.13 -17.90 36.99
CA SER A 24 20.08 -16.45 37.07
C SER A 24 20.91 -15.93 38.25
N ARG A 25 21.97 -15.17 37.95
CA ARG A 25 22.74 -14.34 38.92
C ARG A 25 22.07 -12.96 39.08
N PRO A 26 21.99 -12.37 40.29
CA PRO A 26 21.26 -11.13 40.57
C PRO A 26 22.05 -9.84 40.26
N GLY A 27 22.92 -9.84 39.25
CA GLY A 27 23.80 -8.70 38.91
C GLY A 27 23.50 -8.01 37.57
N THR A 28 22.59 -8.54 36.76
CA THR A 28 22.36 -8.10 35.36
C THR A 28 21.26 -7.06 35.21
N ALA A 29 20.35 -6.94 36.18
CA ALA A 29 19.16 -6.08 36.09
C ALA A 29 19.46 -4.56 36.06
N LYS A 30 20.51 -4.10 36.75
CA LYS A 30 20.93 -2.69 36.71
C LYS A 30 21.58 -2.30 35.37
N LYS A 31 22.29 -3.22 34.73
CA LYS A 31 22.94 -2.98 33.44
C LYS A 31 21.92 -2.95 32.31
N SER A 32 20.93 -3.86 32.34
CA SER A 32 19.81 -3.84 31.39
C SER A 32 18.94 -2.59 31.51
N SER A 33 18.73 -2.05 32.73
CA SER A 33 18.01 -0.79 32.91
C SER A 33 18.74 0.41 32.32
N SER A 34 20.08 0.46 32.47
CA SER A 34 20.90 1.52 31.87
C SER A 34 20.94 1.41 30.35
N ASP A 35 21.05 0.19 29.80
CA ASP A 35 21.04 -0.04 28.35
C ASP A 35 19.67 0.30 27.73
N LEU A 36 18.57 0.08 28.46
CA LEU A 36 17.22 0.47 28.02
C LEU A 36 17.06 2.00 27.96
N LEU A 37 17.56 2.72 28.96
CA LEU A 37 17.54 4.20 28.99
C LEU A 37 18.37 4.79 27.85
N SER A 38 19.58 4.28 27.61
CA SER A 38 20.41 4.73 26.48
C SER A 38 19.71 4.50 25.14
N LYS A 39 18.97 3.40 25.01
CA LYS A 39 18.23 3.07 23.79
C LYS A 39 16.99 3.95 23.62
N GLU A 40 16.32 4.32 24.72
CA GLU A 40 15.22 5.28 24.71
C GLU A 40 15.69 6.67 24.26
N GLU A 41 16.83 7.15 24.76
CA GLU A 41 17.44 8.42 24.31
C GLU A 41 17.80 8.39 22.82
N GLU A 42 18.35 7.28 22.33
CA GLU A 42 18.67 7.11 20.90
C GLU A 42 17.40 7.12 20.03
N TYR A 43 16.33 6.45 20.47
CA TYR A 43 15.04 6.49 19.78
C TYR A 43 14.41 7.89 19.79
N LEU A 44 14.54 8.62 20.90
CA LEU A 44 14.05 9.99 20.99
C LEU A 44 14.78 10.91 20.01
N ARG A 45 16.11 10.76 19.90
CA ARG A 45 16.93 11.50 18.94
C ARG A 45 16.60 11.15 17.50
N LEU A 46 16.40 9.87 17.21
CA LEU A 46 16.02 9.41 15.87
C LEU A 46 14.63 9.91 15.48
N ASN A 47 13.67 9.93 16.41
CA ASN A 47 12.35 10.51 16.18
C ASN A 47 12.43 12.02 15.93
N ALA A 48 13.24 12.76 16.68
CA ALA A 48 13.45 14.19 16.43
C ALA A 48 14.08 14.44 15.04
N GLU A 49 15.02 13.59 14.60
CA GLU A 49 15.59 13.69 13.26
C GLU A 49 14.56 13.34 12.17
N LEU A 50 13.72 12.34 12.41
CA LEU A 50 12.62 11.98 11.50
C LEU A 50 11.61 13.13 11.38
N GLU A 51 11.20 13.73 12.49
CA GLU A 51 10.31 14.88 12.51
C GLU A 51 10.92 16.08 11.76
N ALA A 52 12.21 16.35 11.96
CA ALA A 52 12.92 17.40 11.22
C ALA A 52 12.95 17.13 9.72
N ARG A 53 13.25 15.90 9.30
CA ARG A 53 13.22 15.52 7.87
C ARG A 53 11.81 15.58 7.29
N THR A 54 10.79 15.18 8.05
CA THR A 54 9.40 15.31 7.63
C THR A 54 9.01 16.77 7.47
N ALA A 55 9.46 17.66 8.37
CA ALA A 55 9.23 19.09 8.26
C ALA A 55 9.89 19.69 7.00
N THR A 56 11.14 19.32 6.69
CA THR A 56 11.81 19.76 5.45
C THR A 56 11.09 19.26 4.21
N LEU A 57 10.68 17.98 4.19
CA LEU A 57 9.97 17.41 3.04
C LEU A 57 8.60 18.08 2.81
N VAL A 58 7.88 18.39 3.89
CA VAL A 58 6.61 19.13 3.81
C VAL A 58 6.85 20.55 3.30
N GLN A 59 7.89 21.23 3.79
CA GLN A 59 8.25 22.57 3.31
C GLN A 59 8.61 22.58 1.82
N GLU A 60 9.38 21.60 1.35
CA GLU A 60 9.71 21.44 -0.07
C GLU A 60 8.44 21.19 -0.91
N ALA A 61 7.52 20.35 -0.42
CA ALA A 61 6.23 20.12 -1.08
C ALA A 61 5.37 21.39 -1.14
N GLU A 62 5.32 22.17 -0.06
CA GLU A 62 4.61 23.47 -0.03
C GLU A 62 5.24 24.48 -1.00
N GLU A 63 6.56 24.49 -1.15
CA GLU A 63 7.26 25.39 -2.07
C GLU A 63 6.97 25.03 -3.55
N VAL A 64 6.95 23.73 -3.86
CA VAL A 64 6.55 23.23 -5.20
C VAL A 64 5.09 23.59 -5.51
N LEU A 65 4.18 23.40 -4.54
CA LEU A 65 2.76 23.76 -4.71
C LEU A 65 2.59 25.27 -4.89
N ARG A 66 3.31 26.08 -4.09
CA ARG A 66 3.30 27.54 -4.24
C ARG A 66 3.86 27.99 -5.59
N GLY A 67 4.88 27.29 -6.11
CA GLY A 67 5.42 27.52 -7.44
C GLY A 67 4.40 27.21 -8.54
N GLN A 68 3.67 26.10 -8.43
CA GLN A 68 2.57 25.76 -9.35
C GLN A 68 1.42 26.76 -9.28
N ASP A 69 0.99 27.16 -8.07
CA ASP A 69 -0.07 28.16 -7.88
C ASP A 69 0.33 29.53 -8.44
N SER A 70 1.59 29.93 -8.28
CA SER A 70 2.11 31.16 -8.88
C SER A 70 2.13 31.10 -10.41
N LEU A 71 2.42 29.95 -11.01
CA LEU A 71 2.37 29.76 -12.46
C LEU A 71 0.91 29.76 -12.97
N LEU A 72 0.00 29.08 -12.27
CA LEU A 72 -1.42 29.07 -12.60
C LEU A 72 -2.05 30.46 -12.49
N SER A 73 -1.72 31.21 -11.44
CA SER A 73 -2.17 32.60 -11.26
C SER A 73 -1.60 33.52 -12.34
N ARG A 74 -0.37 33.30 -12.79
CA ARG A 74 0.25 34.09 -13.86
C ARG A 74 -0.32 33.75 -15.24
N VAL A 75 -0.76 32.50 -15.45
CA VAL A 75 -1.51 32.07 -16.64
C VAL A 75 -2.93 32.64 -16.62
N SER A 76 -3.56 32.82 -15.46
CA SER A 76 -4.90 33.43 -15.36
C SER A 76 -4.91 34.96 -15.55
N THR A 77 -3.75 35.64 -15.52
CA THR A 77 -3.61 37.09 -15.77
C THR A 77 -3.23 37.43 -17.21
N ILE A 78 -3.11 36.45 -18.11
CA ILE A 78 -2.99 36.73 -19.55
C ILE A 78 -4.41 36.88 -20.08
N ASP A 79 -4.89 38.12 -20.08
CA ASP A 79 -6.08 38.55 -20.81
C ASP A 79 -5.95 38.14 -22.29
N LEU A 80 -6.76 37.16 -22.69
CA LEU A 80 -7.05 36.83 -24.08
C LEU A 80 -8.23 37.68 -24.54
N ASP A 81 -8.06 38.99 -24.55
CA ASP A 81 -8.98 39.94 -25.19
C ASP A 81 -8.15 40.83 -26.14
N ASP A 82 -7.84 40.29 -27.33
CA ASP A 82 -7.82 41.08 -28.56
C ASP A 82 -7.73 40.17 -29.80
N ASP A 83 -8.53 40.51 -30.81
CA ASP A 83 -8.45 40.09 -32.22
C ASP A 83 -8.77 38.65 -32.63
N LEU A 84 -10.06 38.26 -32.65
CA LEU A 84 -10.53 37.31 -33.68
C LEU A 84 -12.02 37.39 -34.06
N GLU A 85 -12.47 38.56 -34.54
CA GLU A 85 -13.66 38.63 -35.41
C GLU A 85 -13.24 38.81 -36.88
N ASN A 86 -12.88 37.72 -37.58
CA ASN A 86 -13.10 37.63 -39.04
C ASN A 86 -12.86 36.20 -39.59
N TYR A 87 -13.73 35.79 -40.51
CA TYR A 87 -13.73 34.57 -41.33
C TYR A 87 -14.42 33.29 -40.78
N GLY A 88 -15.70 33.16 -41.16
CA GLY A 88 -16.05 32.21 -42.23
C GLY A 88 -16.26 30.73 -41.85
N ARG A 89 -17.51 30.43 -41.44
CA ARG A 89 -18.35 29.28 -41.84
C ARG A 89 -17.71 28.26 -42.80
N GLU A 90 -17.60 26.99 -42.38
CA GLU A 90 -18.31 25.82 -42.98
C GLU A 90 -17.98 24.47 -42.29
N THR A 91 -19.04 23.68 -42.09
CA THR A 91 -19.15 22.20 -41.94
C THR A 91 -18.79 21.50 -40.61
N SER A 92 -19.84 20.97 -39.97
CA SER A 92 -19.85 19.96 -38.88
C SER A 92 -19.45 18.54 -39.39
N PRO A 93 -19.23 17.50 -38.54
CA PRO A 93 -20.21 16.97 -37.58
C PRO A 93 -19.71 16.59 -36.16
N ASP A 94 -20.64 16.68 -35.21
CA ASP A 94 -20.73 16.32 -33.77
C ASP A 94 -19.70 15.38 -33.11
N PRO A 95 -19.50 15.55 -31.78
CA PRO A 95 -20.16 14.63 -30.85
C PRO A 95 -20.79 15.28 -29.59
N VAL A 96 -22.05 14.89 -29.36
CA VAL A 96 -22.74 14.60 -28.08
C VAL A 96 -22.26 15.25 -26.77
N HIS A 97 -23.07 16.23 -26.34
CA HIS A 97 -23.54 16.57 -24.98
C HIS A 97 -23.04 15.72 -23.79
N MET A 98 -22.52 16.38 -22.75
CA MET A 98 -23.17 16.43 -21.42
C MET A 98 -22.49 17.40 -20.46
N SER A 99 -23.21 18.49 -20.18
CA SER A 99 -23.03 19.36 -19.01
C SER A 99 -23.17 18.57 -17.71
N ILE A 100 -22.33 18.87 -16.73
CA ILE A 100 -22.56 18.51 -15.33
C ILE A 100 -22.58 19.82 -14.53
N GLU A 101 -23.77 20.15 -14.06
CA GLU A 101 -24.05 21.18 -13.07
C GLU A 101 -23.87 20.56 -11.66
N PRO A 102 -23.37 21.30 -10.66
CA PRO A 102 -23.13 20.77 -9.32
C PRO A 102 -24.40 20.84 -8.46
N GLN A 103 -24.79 19.71 -7.88
CA GLN A 103 -25.85 19.63 -6.86
C GLN A 103 -25.25 19.11 -5.55
N GLU A 104 -25.38 19.93 -4.51
CA GLU A 104 -25.19 19.61 -3.10
C GLU A 104 -26.28 18.64 -2.63
N GLU A 105 -25.95 17.62 -1.80
CA GLU A 105 -26.73 17.11 -0.65
C GLU A 105 -26.16 15.78 -0.05
N PRO A 106 -26.60 15.25 1.12
CA PRO A 106 -25.77 15.22 2.33
C PRO A 106 -25.37 13.81 2.81
N VAL A 107 -24.54 13.81 3.86
CA VAL A 107 -23.95 12.65 4.54
C VAL A 107 -25.01 11.74 5.21
N VAL A 108 -25.06 10.45 4.81
CA VAL A 108 -25.63 9.35 5.64
C VAL A 108 -24.77 8.08 5.53
N ARG A 109 -24.44 7.50 6.70
CA ARG A 109 -23.60 6.31 6.91
C ARG A 109 -24.31 5.00 6.52
N PRO A 110 -23.62 3.96 6.00
CA PRO A 110 -24.23 2.64 5.81
C PRO A 110 -23.87 1.64 6.93
N LYS A 111 -24.89 0.92 7.44
CA LYS A 111 -24.77 -0.39 8.11
C LYS A 111 -25.16 -1.46 7.09
N VAL A 112 -24.27 -2.40 6.81
CA VAL A 112 -24.54 -3.54 5.92
C VAL A 112 -24.56 -4.84 6.73
N ARG A 113 -25.65 -5.60 6.60
CA ARG A 113 -25.70 -7.05 6.82
C ARG A 113 -25.93 -7.70 5.46
N PRO A 114 -25.26 -8.81 5.10
CA PRO A 114 -25.62 -9.57 3.92
C PRO A 114 -26.51 -10.77 4.28
N THR A 115 -27.51 -11.00 3.44
CA THR A 115 -28.25 -12.25 3.27
C THR A 115 -27.64 -13.01 2.12
N SER A 116 -27.44 -14.33 2.26
CA SER A 116 -27.30 -15.22 1.10
C SER A 116 -27.88 -16.60 1.41
N ASN A 117 -28.88 -16.98 0.63
CA ASN A 117 -29.43 -18.33 0.55
C ASN A 117 -28.62 -19.16 -0.46
N LEU A 118 -28.28 -20.41 -0.11
CA LEU A 118 -28.15 -21.49 -1.08
C LEU A 118 -28.64 -22.81 -0.45
N ALA A 119 -29.39 -23.55 -1.27
CA ALA A 119 -30.11 -24.76 -0.94
C ALA A 119 -29.24 -26.03 -1.06
N LYS A 120 -29.44 -27.03 -0.18
CA LYS A 120 -30.04 -28.34 -0.56
C LYS A 120 -30.08 -29.36 0.60
N GLN A 121 -31.19 -30.10 0.55
CA GLN A 121 -31.39 -31.53 0.88
C GLN A 121 -31.57 -31.98 2.33
N ARG A 122 -32.85 -32.33 2.56
CA ARG A 122 -33.44 -33.24 3.54
C ARG A 122 -32.67 -34.55 3.70
N ASN A 123 -32.53 -35.01 4.94
CA ASN A 123 -33.05 -36.31 5.35
C ASN A 123 -33.49 -36.31 6.82
N LYS A 124 -34.59 -37.03 7.08
CA LYS A 124 -35.31 -37.15 8.35
C LYS A 124 -34.63 -38.14 9.30
N SER A 125 -34.58 -37.83 10.59
CA SER A 125 -35.10 -38.73 11.64
C SER A 125 -35.25 -38.03 13.01
N ARG A 126 -36.47 -38.20 13.53
CA ARG A 126 -37.08 -38.06 14.87
C ARG A 126 -36.21 -37.76 16.11
N ALA A 127 -36.78 -36.84 16.92
CA ALA A 127 -36.97 -36.84 18.39
C ALA A 127 -35.73 -37.04 19.28
N SER A 128 -35.53 -36.40 20.43
CA SER A 128 -36.33 -35.57 21.33
C SER A 128 -35.36 -34.85 22.29
N ARG A 129 -35.80 -33.72 22.88
CA ARG A 129 -35.11 -32.85 23.87
C ARG A 129 -34.14 -33.55 24.84
N PRO A 130 -33.14 -32.77 25.34
CA PRO A 130 -33.03 -32.64 26.79
C PRO A 130 -32.94 -31.18 27.28
N ARG A 131 -33.47 -30.99 28.48
CA ARG A 131 -33.37 -29.79 29.31
C ARG A 131 -32.00 -29.73 29.97
N SER A 132 -31.56 -28.51 30.20
CA SER A 132 -30.45 -28.07 31.04
C SER A 132 -30.36 -28.77 32.40
N LYS A 133 -29.15 -29.18 32.79
CA LYS A 133 -28.66 -28.96 34.15
C LYS A 133 -27.13 -28.95 34.15
N ALA A 134 -26.58 -27.88 34.73
CA ALA A 134 -25.17 -27.74 35.04
C ALA A 134 -24.84 -28.65 36.22
N GLU A 135 -23.69 -29.31 36.17
CA GLU A 135 -23.05 -29.86 37.36
C GLU A 135 -21.54 -29.74 37.21
N LEU A 136 -20.97 -29.08 38.21
CA LEU A 136 -19.55 -28.89 38.42
C LEU A 136 -18.95 -30.26 38.76
N ALA A 137 -17.89 -30.63 38.03
CA ALA A 137 -17.10 -31.81 38.32
C ALA A 137 -16.47 -31.68 39.71
N ALA A 138 -17.00 -32.45 40.65
CA ALA A 138 -16.37 -32.72 41.92
C ALA A 138 -15.23 -33.72 41.72
N GLU A 139 -14.20 -33.57 42.55
CA GLU A 139 -12.99 -34.36 42.60
C GLU A 139 -13.27 -35.87 42.71
N ASP A 140 -12.54 -36.59 41.88
CA ASP A 140 -12.34 -38.04 41.92
C ASP A 140 -11.62 -38.41 43.23
N VAL A 141 -12.40 -38.83 44.23
CA VAL A 141 -11.92 -39.64 45.34
C VAL A 141 -12.72 -40.94 45.28
N ALA A 142 -12.08 -42.00 44.82
CA ALA A 142 -12.60 -43.35 44.90
C ALA A 142 -12.88 -43.70 46.37
N VAL A 143 -14.15 -43.69 46.75
CA VAL A 143 -14.62 -44.36 47.97
C VAL A 143 -14.75 -45.84 47.60
N PRO A 144 -13.97 -46.75 48.18
CA PRO A 144 -14.16 -48.18 47.95
C PRO A 144 -15.58 -48.60 48.39
N ASP A 145 -16.28 -49.35 47.54
CA ASP A 145 -17.66 -49.85 47.72
C ASP A 145 -17.87 -50.77 48.95
N GLU A 146 -16.87 -50.97 49.81
CA GLU A 146 -16.93 -51.90 50.95
C GLU A 146 -17.30 -51.26 52.31
N VAL A 147 -17.70 -49.98 52.35
CA VAL A 147 -18.05 -49.29 53.62
C VAL A 147 -19.54 -48.99 53.80
N SER A 148 -20.40 -49.42 52.88
CA SER A 148 -21.86 -49.24 53.02
C SER A 148 -22.55 -50.31 53.89
N ASP A 149 -21.83 -51.38 54.27
CA ASP A 149 -22.37 -52.48 55.09
C ASP A 149 -22.12 -52.32 56.61
N PHE A 150 -21.54 -51.21 57.05
CA PHE A 150 -21.43 -50.88 58.49
C PHE A 150 -22.65 -50.07 58.95
N SER A 151 -23.76 -50.76 59.25
CA SER A 151 -24.91 -50.16 59.92
C SER A 151 -24.56 -49.86 61.37
N LEU A 152 -24.21 -48.59 61.66
CA LEU A 152 -23.94 -48.12 63.03
C LEU A 152 -25.13 -48.40 63.95
N THR A 153 -26.34 -48.28 63.42
CA THR A 153 -27.62 -48.61 64.07
C THR A 153 -27.72 -50.07 64.47
N GLU A 154 -27.21 -50.99 63.66
CA GLU A 154 -27.22 -52.43 63.93
C GLU A 154 -26.16 -52.83 64.96
N THR A 155 -25.05 -52.10 64.98
CA THR A 155 -24.00 -52.25 66.00
C THR A 155 -24.44 -51.70 67.36
N ILE A 156 -25.15 -50.57 67.37
CA ILE A 156 -25.74 -49.97 68.58
C ILE A 156 -26.83 -50.86 69.15
N THR A 157 -27.75 -51.39 68.33
CA THR A 157 -28.78 -52.34 68.82
C THR A 157 -28.19 -53.65 69.34
N LYS A 158 -27.06 -54.11 68.78
CA LYS A 158 -26.33 -55.28 69.31
C LYS A 158 -25.69 -54.99 70.67
N LEU A 159 -25.11 -53.81 70.84
CA LEU A 159 -24.50 -53.37 72.11
C LEU A 159 -25.57 -53.08 73.19
N GLU A 160 -26.68 -52.44 72.82
CA GLU A 160 -27.84 -52.24 73.71
C GLU A 160 -28.43 -53.60 74.10
N GLY A 161 -28.56 -54.54 73.16
CA GLY A 161 -28.98 -55.92 73.45
C GLY A 161 -28.02 -56.66 74.39
N GLU A 162 -26.70 -56.47 74.27
CA GLU A 162 -25.71 -57.07 75.18
C GLU A 162 -25.71 -56.46 76.59
N VAL A 163 -26.10 -55.18 76.74
CA VAL A 163 -26.26 -54.51 78.04
C VAL A 163 -27.60 -54.88 78.69
N GLU A 164 -28.68 -54.96 77.91
CA GLU A 164 -30.03 -55.37 78.36
C GLU A 164 -30.08 -56.87 78.72
N SER A 165 -29.27 -57.71 78.07
CA SER A 165 -29.11 -59.14 78.38
C SER A 165 -28.50 -59.42 79.74
N GLY A 166 -28.14 -58.37 80.50
CA GLY A 166 -27.68 -58.49 81.87
C GLY A 166 -26.56 -59.51 81.96
N ARG A 167 -25.36 -59.17 81.49
CA ARG A 167 -24.15 -59.84 81.97
C ARG A 167 -24.18 -59.73 83.48
N THR A 168 -24.62 -60.83 84.09
CA THR A 168 -24.81 -60.97 85.51
C THR A 168 -23.48 -60.66 86.17
N LEU A 169 -23.57 -59.93 87.26
CA LEU A 169 -22.50 -59.67 88.22
C LEU A 169 -22.05 -60.96 88.93
N ALA A 170 -22.02 -62.09 88.21
CA ALA A 170 -21.78 -63.44 88.69
C ALA A 170 -20.40 -63.99 88.28
N ASP A 171 -19.58 -63.17 87.59
CA ASP A 171 -18.22 -63.54 87.16
C ASP A 171 -17.16 -62.62 87.80
N MET A 172 -17.48 -62.09 88.99
CA MET A 172 -16.59 -61.24 89.81
C MET A 172 -16.12 -61.97 91.08
N ASP A 173 -16.05 -63.31 91.05
CA ASP A 173 -15.52 -64.11 92.17
C ASP A 173 -13.98 -64.27 92.12
N ASP A 174 -13.32 -63.77 91.06
CA ASP A 174 -11.87 -63.86 90.84
C ASP A 174 -11.14 -62.51 91.04
N VAL A 175 -11.59 -61.68 91.98
CA VAL A 175 -10.93 -60.39 92.27
C VAL A 175 -9.60 -60.58 93.02
N LEU A 176 -9.45 -61.71 93.71
CA LEU A 176 -8.29 -62.05 94.53
C LEU A 176 -7.62 -63.33 93.99
N PRO A 177 -6.30 -63.33 93.73
CA PRO A 177 -5.57 -64.55 93.42
C PRO A 177 -5.74 -65.54 94.58
N SER A 178 -5.88 -66.86 94.33
CA SER A 178 -6.16 -67.84 95.39
C SER A 178 -5.19 -67.78 96.59
N ALA A 179 -3.95 -67.31 96.38
CA ALA A 179 -2.95 -67.06 97.44
C ALA A 179 -3.31 -65.92 98.42
N ALA A 180 -4.21 -65.01 98.04
CA ALA A 180 -4.71 -63.94 98.89
C ALA A 180 -5.96 -64.37 99.69
N GLN A 181 -6.70 -65.38 99.22
CA GLN A 181 -7.88 -65.94 99.93
C GLN A 181 -7.49 -66.63 101.26
N GLU A 182 -6.29 -67.24 101.33
CA GLU A 182 -5.76 -67.94 102.52
C GLU A 182 -5.05 -67.03 103.54
N MET A 183 -4.97 -65.73 103.26
CA MET A 183 -4.26 -64.75 104.08
C MET A 183 -5.18 -64.15 105.16
N GLY A 184 -4.68 -63.89 106.37
CA GLY A 184 -5.47 -63.24 107.43
C GLY A 184 -6.01 -61.86 107.03
N ALA A 185 -7.19 -61.46 107.52
CA ALA A 185 -7.93 -60.27 107.07
C ALA A 185 -7.10 -58.97 107.00
N GLU A 186 -6.15 -58.77 107.93
CA GLU A 186 -5.28 -57.59 107.93
C GLU A 186 -4.33 -57.55 106.72
N ALA A 187 -3.84 -58.71 106.28
CA ALA A 187 -2.91 -58.82 105.16
C ALA A 187 -3.65 -58.76 103.81
N GLN A 188 -4.88 -59.26 103.73
CA GLN A 188 -5.79 -59.01 102.59
C GLN A 188 -6.08 -57.51 102.42
N ILE A 189 -6.34 -56.77 103.51
CA ILE A 189 -6.56 -55.32 103.47
C ILE A 189 -5.32 -54.57 102.96
N ARG A 190 -4.10 -54.98 103.37
CA ARG A 190 -2.85 -54.39 102.87
C ARG A 190 -2.66 -54.66 101.37
N PHE A 191 -2.93 -55.89 100.90
CA PHE A 191 -2.87 -56.24 99.48
C PHE A 191 -3.87 -55.43 98.65
N LEU A 192 -5.13 -55.34 99.08
CA LEU A 192 -6.17 -54.58 98.39
C LEU A 192 -5.84 -53.08 98.35
N LYS A 193 -5.29 -52.50 99.43
CA LYS A 193 -4.81 -51.11 99.42
C LYS A 193 -3.64 -50.90 98.45
N ALA A 194 -2.71 -51.85 98.35
CA ALA A 194 -1.62 -51.80 97.38
C ALA A 194 -2.14 -51.90 95.94
N LYS A 195 -3.07 -52.83 95.66
CA LYS A 195 -3.71 -52.97 94.35
C LYS A 195 -4.51 -51.71 93.98
N LEU A 196 -5.26 -51.14 94.91
CA LEU A 196 -5.99 -49.89 94.73
C LEU A 196 -5.04 -48.74 94.43
N ARG A 197 -3.89 -48.66 95.12
CA ARG A 197 -2.87 -47.65 94.84
C ARG A 197 -2.26 -47.80 93.45
N VAL A 198 -1.89 -49.03 93.05
CA VAL A 198 -1.37 -49.31 91.70
C VAL A 198 -2.43 -48.98 90.64
N MET A 199 -3.70 -49.34 90.88
CA MET A 199 -4.79 -48.98 89.98
C MET A 199 -5.02 -47.47 89.92
N GLN A 200 -4.91 -46.76 91.04
CA GLN A 200 -5.00 -45.30 91.07
C GLN A 200 -3.86 -44.65 90.28
N GLU A 201 -2.62 -45.11 90.47
CA GLU A 201 -1.46 -44.65 89.71
C GLU A 201 -1.62 -44.93 88.21
N GLU A 202 -2.20 -46.07 87.81
CA GLU A 202 -2.45 -46.37 86.40
C GLU A 202 -3.60 -45.55 85.82
N VAL A 203 -4.65 -45.25 86.61
CA VAL A 203 -5.71 -44.31 86.22
C VAL A 203 -5.15 -42.90 86.03
N ASP A 204 -4.29 -42.43 86.94
CA ASP A 204 -3.65 -41.12 86.83
C ASP A 204 -2.68 -41.08 85.63
N ARG A 205 -1.92 -42.15 85.40
CA ARG A 205 -1.04 -42.31 84.22
C ARG A 205 -1.84 -42.25 82.91
N LEU A 206 -2.92 -43.02 82.81
CA LEU A 206 -3.81 -43.01 81.66
C LEU A 206 -4.52 -41.66 81.51
N GLY A 207 -4.88 -41.01 82.62
CA GLY A 207 -5.42 -39.65 82.63
C GLY A 207 -4.45 -38.64 82.03
N HIS A 208 -3.19 -38.65 82.47
CA HIS A 208 -2.14 -37.81 81.89
C HIS A 208 -1.91 -38.10 80.41
N GLU A 209 -1.87 -39.37 80.03
CA GLU A 209 -1.72 -39.77 78.62
C GLU A 209 -2.90 -39.30 77.77
N CYS A 210 -4.13 -39.40 78.28
CA CYS A 210 -5.33 -38.87 77.64
C CYS A 210 -5.28 -37.35 77.50
N THR A 211 -4.86 -36.61 78.53
CA THR A 211 -4.70 -35.15 78.43
C THR A 211 -3.65 -34.76 77.39
N LYS A 212 -2.50 -35.44 77.37
CA LYS A 212 -1.44 -35.21 76.39
C LYS A 212 -1.91 -35.49 74.96
N ARG A 213 -2.59 -36.62 74.73
CA ARG A 213 -3.19 -36.93 73.42
C ARG A 213 -4.26 -35.91 73.04
N GLY A 214 -5.01 -35.39 74.01
CA GLY A 214 -5.99 -34.32 73.81
C GLY A 214 -5.35 -33.02 73.33
N ASP A 215 -4.26 -32.60 73.97
CA ASP A 215 -3.48 -31.42 73.58
C ASP A 215 -2.85 -31.61 72.19
N GLU A 216 -2.23 -32.76 71.93
CA GLU A 216 -1.69 -33.11 70.62
C GLU A 216 -2.78 -33.08 69.53
N ASN A 217 -3.95 -33.66 69.79
CA ASN A 217 -5.08 -33.63 68.86
C ASN A 217 -5.55 -32.19 68.60
N SER A 218 -5.63 -31.34 69.63
CA SER A 218 -5.94 -29.92 69.49
C SER A 218 -4.93 -29.18 68.60
N THR A 219 -3.63 -29.47 68.76
CA THR A 219 -2.59 -28.90 67.89
C THR A 219 -2.67 -29.40 66.44
N LEU A 220 -3.03 -30.68 66.23
CA LEU A 220 -3.21 -31.23 64.89
C LEU A 220 -4.44 -30.63 64.21
N VAL A 221 -5.55 -30.45 64.92
CA VAL A 221 -6.78 -29.83 64.40
C VAL A 221 -6.52 -28.37 63.99
N THR A 222 -5.82 -27.59 64.81
CA THR A 222 -5.43 -26.22 64.45
C THR A 222 -4.52 -26.22 63.22
N ARG A 223 -3.56 -27.14 63.15
CA ARG A 223 -2.68 -27.27 61.98
C ARG A 223 -3.43 -27.64 60.69
N ILE A 224 -4.41 -28.54 60.76
CA ILE A 224 -5.25 -28.89 59.61
C ILE A 224 -6.02 -27.67 59.13
N LYS A 225 -6.64 -26.91 60.06
CA LYS A 225 -7.37 -25.69 59.73
C LYS A 225 -6.48 -24.66 59.03
N ASP A 226 -5.28 -24.40 59.54
CA ASP A 226 -4.32 -23.48 58.91
C ASP A 226 -3.95 -23.93 57.48
N LEU A 227 -3.75 -25.24 57.28
CA LEU A 227 -3.43 -25.81 55.96
C LEU A 227 -4.61 -25.74 54.99
N GLU A 228 -5.85 -25.90 55.47
CA GLU A 228 -7.07 -25.75 54.66
C GLU A 228 -7.30 -24.30 54.24
N GLU A 229 -7.09 -23.34 55.15
CA GLU A 229 -7.15 -21.91 54.83
C GLU A 229 -6.09 -21.52 53.80
N GLU A 230 -4.86 -22.01 53.97
CA GLU A 230 -3.76 -21.78 53.02
C GLU A 230 -4.03 -22.44 51.66
N ARG A 231 -4.58 -23.67 51.64
CA ARG A 231 -5.04 -24.33 50.40
C ARG A 231 -6.06 -23.46 49.69
N GLY A 232 -7.06 -22.94 50.41
CA GLY A 232 -8.07 -22.04 49.86
C GLY A 232 -7.47 -20.75 49.27
N ARG A 233 -6.48 -20.15 49.96
CA ARG A 233 -5.76 -18.97 49.47
C ARG A 233 -4.96 -19.26 48.19
N LEU A 234 -4.24 -20.38 48.16
CA LEU A 234 -3.48 -20.81 46.99
C LEU A 234 -4.41 -21.11 45.80
N THR A 235 -5.52 -21.81 46.01
CA THR A 235 -6.50 -22.09 44.95
C THR A 235 -7.05 -20.80 44.31
N ARG A 236 -7.41 -19.79 45.12
CA ARG A 236 -7.86 -18.47 44.60
C ARG A 236 -6.76 -17.75 43.81
N THR A 237 -5.51 -17.84 44.26
CA THR A 237 -4.35 -17.25 43.59
C THR A 237 -4.11 -17.92 42.24
N THR A 238 -4.10 -19.25 42.21
CA THR A 238 -3.98 -20.05 40.98
C THR A 238 -5.09 -19.73 39.99
N GLN A 239 -6.34 -19.65 40.45
CA GLN A 239 -7.47 -19.27 39.58
C GLN A 239 -7.31 -17.86 38.99
N THR A 240 -6.83 -16.90 39.80
CA THR A 240 -6.57 -15.54 39.34
C THR A 240 -5.45 -15.52 38.29
N GLN A 241 -4.32 -16.18 38.56
CA GLN A 241 -3.19 -16.28 37.63
C GLN A 241 -3.58 -16.99 36.32
N GLN A 242 -4.39 -18.05 36.41
CA GLN A 242 -4.93 -18.75 35.24
C GLN A 242 -5.74 -17.80 34.36
N SER A 243 -6.64 -17.00 34.95
CA SER A 243 -7.42 -16.00 34.20
C SER A 243 -6.55 -14.91 33.57
N GLN A 244 -5.44 -14.52 34.22
CA GLN A 244 -4.48 -13.56 33.65
C GLN A 244 -3.69 -14.17 32.50
N MET A 245 -3.28 -15.43 32.61
CA MET A 245 -2.57 -16.15 31.56
C MET A 245 -3.43 -16.26 30.29
N GLU A 246 -4.72 -16.56 30.44
CA GLU A 246 -5.66 -16.61 29.31
C GLU A 246 -5.85 -15.25 28.65
N LYS A 247 -5.94 -14.17 29.44
CA LYS A 247 -6.01 -12.79 28.92
C LYS A 247 -4.76 -12.41 28.12
N PHE A 248 -3.57 -12.66 28.67
CA PHE A 248 -2.31 -12.37 27.97
C PHE A 248 -2.13 -13.23 26.73
N LYS A 249 -2.55 -14.51 26.77
CA LYS A 249 -2.56 -15.38 25.59
C LYS A 249 -3.44 -14.81 24.48
N LYS A 250 -4.68 -14.41 24.81
CA LYS A 250 -5.59 -13.78 23.85
C LYS A 250 -5.00 -12.49 23.28
N LEU A 251 -4.46 -11.62 24.12
CA LEU A 251 -3.84 -10.37 23.67
C LEU A 251 -2.62 -10.61 22.76
N SER A 252 -1.81 -11.62 23.06
CA SER A 252 -0.69 -12.03 22.20
C SER A 252 -1.16 -12.59 20.87
N GLU A 253 -2.22 -13.39 20.83
CA GLU A 253 -2.80 -13.92 19.59
C GLU A 253 -3.39 -12.82 18.72
N ASP A 254 -4.09 -11.84 19.31
CA ASP A 254 -4.65 -10.71 18.59
C ASP A 254 -3.55 -9.77 18.05
N ALA A 255 -2.49 -9.53 18.84
CA ALA A 255 -1.31 -8.79 18.38
C ALA A 255 -0.61 -9.52 17.22
N LYS A 256 -0.47 -10.85 17.30
CA LYS A 256 0.11 -11.66 16.23
C LYS A 256 -0.71 -11.57 14.93
N LYS A 257 -2.03 -11.72 15.01
CA LYS A 257 -2.92 -11.56 13.85
C LYS A 257 -2.80 -10.17 13.21
N LYS A 258 -2.67 -9.12 14.02
CA LYS A 258 -2.44 -7.76 13.54
C LYS A 258 -1.09 -7.62 12.83
N SER A 259 -0.03 -8.21 13.39
CA SER A 259 1.30 -8.25 12.76
C SER A 259 1.26 -8.96 11.42
N ASP A 260 0.68 -10.17 11.37
CA ASP A 260 0.53 -10.96 10.14
C ASP A 260 -0.27 -10.19 9.07
N GLY A 261 -1.32 -9.47 9.48
CA GLY A 261 -2.11 -8.61 8.59
C GLY A 261 -1.32 -7.42 8.04
N LEU A 262 -0.52 -6.76 8.86
CA LEU A 262 0.36 -5.67 8.42
C LEU A 262 1.48 -6.17 7.50
N GLU A 263 2.05 -7.34 7.77
CA GLU A 263 3.06 -7.96 6.90
C GLU A 263 2.50 -8.29 5.52
N GLN A 264 1.25 -8.78 5.44
CA GLN A 264 0.57 -9.01 4.16
C GLN A 264 0.34 -7.71 3.38
N GLN A 265 -0.09 -6.63 4.06
CA GLN A 265 -0.26 -5.32 3.42
C GLN A 265 1.08 -4.75 2.93
N LEU A 266 2.15 -4.85 3.73
CA LEU A 266 3.49 -4.44 3.30
C LEU A 266 3.97 -5.25 2.09
N ALA A 267 3.69 -6.56 2.06
CA ALA A 267 4.04 -7.39 0.90
C ALA A 267 3.23 -7.01 -0.35
N ALA A 268 1.94 -6.68 -0.21
CA ALA A 268 1.09 -6.21 -1.31
C ALA A 268 1.57 -4.85 -1.84
N LEU A 269 1.77 -3.87 -0.96
CA LEU A 269 2.25 -2.53 -1.32
C LEU A 269 3.63 -2.58 -1.99
N ARG A 270 4.54 -3.45 -1.54
CA ARG A 270 5.84 -3.65 -2.21
C ARG A 270 5.69 -4.13 -3.65
N LYS A 271 4.76 -5.06 -3.92
CA LYS A 271 4.49 -5.56 -5.27
C LYS A 271 3.85 -4.48 -6.16
N GLU A 272 2.93 -3.69 -5.60
CA GLU A 272 2.33 -2.56 -6.30
C GLU A 272 3.38 -1.50 -6.66
N LEU A 273 4.29 -1.17 -5.73
CA LEU A 273 5.40 -0.25 -5.97
C LEU A 273 6.32 -0.76 -7.09
N GLU A 274 6.68 -2.05 -7.08
CA GLU A 274 7.47 -2.64 -8.16
C GLU A 274 6.75 -2.58 -9.52
N THR A 275 5.44 -2.83 -9.53
CA THR A 275 4.60 -2.74 -10.73
C THR A 275 4.55 -1.31 -11.26
N LEU A 276 4.29 -0.33 -10.40
CA LEU A 276 4.28 1.09 -10.74
C LEU A 276 5.64 1.55 -11.26
N LYS A 277 6.73 1.11 -10.63
CA LYS A 277 8.09 1.43 -11.09
C LYS A 277 8.38 0.86 -12.48
N ARG A 278 7.87 -0.34 -12.80
CA ARG A 278 7.97 -0.91 -14.15
C ARG A 278 7.13 -0.13 -15.16
N GLN A 279 5.90 0.25 -14.79
CA GLN A 279 5.02 1.07 -15.62
C GLN A 279 5.62 2.45 -15.90
N GLN A 280 6.21 3.10 -14.89
CA GLN A 280 6.89 4.39 -15.04
C GLN A 280 8.03 4.28 -16.06
N LYS A 281 8.92 3.28 -15.93
CA LYS A 281 10.00 3.07 -16.90
C LYS A 281 9.49 2.83 -18.33
N GLN A 282 8.36 2.13 -18.47
CA GLN A 282 7.73 1.92 -19.78
C GLN A 282 7.13 3.23 -20.31
N ALA A 283 6.51 4.04 -19.45
CA ALA A 283 5.99 5.35 -19.80
C ALA A 283 7.11 6.30 -20.22
N ASP A 284 8.24 6.33 -19.50
CA ASP A 284 9.40 7.17 -19.82
C ASP A 284 10.01 6.80 -21.18
N THR A 285 10.15 5.50 -21.47
CA THR A 285 10.66 5.05 -22.79
C THR A 285 9.68 5.36 -23.91
N ASN A 286 8.38 5.20 -23.69
CA ASN A 286 7.35 5.61 -24.65
C ASN A 286 7.36 7.13 -24.87
N HIS A 287 7.49 7.92 -23.80
CA HIS A 287 7.54 9.37 -23.85
C HIS A 287 8.74 9.85 -24.66
N SER A 288 9.95 9.34 -24.36
CA SER A 288 11.16 9.64 -25.12
C SER A 288 11.00 9.27 -26.61
N ALA A 289 10.40 8.12 -26.91
CA ALA A 289 10.14 7.74 -28.30
C ALA A 289 9.15 8.69 -29.01
N THR A 290 8.11 9.16 -28.32
CA THR A 290 7.17 10.15 -28.87
C THR A 290 7.82 11.52 -29.05
N GLU A 291 8.68 11.94 -28.12
CA GLU A 291 9.41 13.20 -28.20
C GLU A 291 10.36 13.24 -29.40
N VAL A 292 11.10 12.14 -29.66
CA VAL A 292 11.95 12.03 -30.85
C VAL A 292 11.14 12.12 -32.15
N ARG A 293 9.96 11.47 -32.21
CA ARG A 293 9.07 11.57 -33.39
C ARG A 293 8.52 12.98 -33.56
N LEU A 294 8.16 13.64 -32.47
CA LEU A 294 7.68 15.01 -32.47
C LEU A 294 8.77 15.96 -32.99
N ASN A 295 9.99 15.88 -32.45
CA ASN A 295 11.11 16.71 -32.89
C ASN A 295 11.41 16.52 -34.37
N ARG A 296 11.41 15.28 -34.87
CA ARG A 296 11.57 15.01 -36.29
C ARG A 296 10.45 15.63 -37.14
N ALA A 297 9.19 15.53 -36.69
CA ALA A 297 8.07 16.15 -37.39
C ALA A 297 8.17 17.68 -37.40
N LEU A 298 8.65 18.29 -36.30
CA LEU A 298 8.90 19.73 -36.21
C LEU A 298 10.03 20.16 -37.16
N GLU A 299 11.15 19.45 -37.19
CA GLU A 299 12.25 19.71 -38.13
C GLU A 299 11.79 19.61 -39.60
N GLU A 300 10.98 18.60 -39.93
CA GLU A 300 10.41 18.44 -41.27
C GLU A 300 9.44 19.59 -41.61
N ALA A 301 8.61 20.02 -40.65
CA ALA A 301 7.71 21.17 -40.83
C ALA A 301 8.48 22.48 -41.04
N GLU A 302 9.53 22.73 -40.27
CA GLU A 302 10.40 23.91 -40.44
C GLU A 302 11.11 23.89 -41.79
N LYS A 303 11.60 22.74 -42.22
CA LYS A 303 12.20 22.55 -43.56
C LYS A 303 11.22 22.91 -44.67
N TYR A 304 9.97 22.44 -44.60
CA TYR A 304 8.96 22.78 -45.60
C TYR A 304 8.57 24.26 -45.57
N LYS A 305 8.49 24.88 -44.39
CA LYS A 305 8.25 26.32 -44.25
C LYS A 305 9.35 27.13 -44.91
N LEU A 306 10.62 26.77 -44.71
CA LEU A 306 11.77 27.41 -45.35
C LEU A 306 11.77 27.22 -46.87
N GLN A 307 11.49 26.00 -47.35
CA GLN A 307 11.38 25.72 -48.78
C GLN A 307 10.26 26.54 -49.43
N LEU A 308 9.10 26.64 -48.79
CA LEU A 308 7.98 27.44 -49.26
C LEU A 308 8.34 28.93 -49.31
N GLN A 309 9.00 29.45 -48.27
CA GLN A 309 9.45 30.84 -48.24
C GLN A 309 10.44 31.14 -49.37
N LYS A 310 11.42 30.25 -49.59
CA LYS A 310 12.39 30.34 -50.68
C LYS A 310 11.72 30.27 -52.06
N ALA A 311 10.75 29.38 -52.24
CA ALA A 311 10.00 29.28 -53.49
C ALA A 311 9.19 30.55 -53.75
N LYS A 312 8.54 31.11 -52.72
CA LYS A 312 7.81 32.38 -52.81
C LYS A 312 8.72 33.56 -53.15
N SER A 313 9.90 33.68 -52.53
CA SER A 313 10.84 34.76 -52.85
C SER A 313 11.41 34.60 -54.26
N SER A 314 11.84 33.38 -54.63
CA SER A 314 12.34 33.09 -55.97
C SER A 314 11.29 33.36 -57.04
N SER A 315 10.03 33.00 -56.82
CA SER A 315 8.94 33.30 -57.75
C SER A 315 8.73 34.80 -57.90
N LYS A 316 8.73 35.57 -56.80
CA LYS A 316 8.64 37.03 -56.85
C LYS A 316 9.79 37.65 -57.62
N ASP A 317 11.02 37.19 -57.39
CA ASP A 317 12.22 37.71 -58.07
C ASP A 317 12.18 37.41 -59.57
N VAL A 318 11.77 36.21 -59.97
CA VAL A 318 11.60 35.83 -61.38
C VAL A 318 10.53 36.70 -62.05
N THR A 319 9.35 36.85 -61.42
CA THR A 319 8.28 37.71 -61.97
C THR A 319 8.73 39.17 -62.10
N GLU A 320 9.47 39.69 -61.13
CA GLU A 320 10.02 41.05 -61.17
C GLU A 320 11.09 41.19 -62.27
N GLN A 321 11.95 40.19 -62.45
CA GLN A 321 12.94 40.16 -63.53
C GLN A 321 12.28 40.08 -64.91
N GLU A 322 11.25 39.25 -65.07
CA GLU A 322 10.45 39.16 -66.28
C GLU A 322 9.74 40.48 -66.59
N ARG A 323 9.13 41.12 -65.58
CA ARG A 323 8.52 42.45 -65.72
C ARG A 323 9.52 43.47 -66.25
N ARG A 324 10.71 43.56 -65.65
CA ARG A 324 11.79 44.46 -66.10
C ARG A 324 12.24 44.15 -67.53
N ARG A 325 12.36 42.87 -67.89
CA ARG A 325 12.73 42.45 -69.25
C ARG A 325 11.65 42.82 -70.27
N VAL A 326 10.38 42.64 -69.94
CA VAL A 326 9.25 43.06 -70.77
C VAL A 326 9.26 44.58 -70.97
N GLU A 327 9.46 45.34 -69.90
CA GLU A 327 9.55 46.81 -69.97
C GLU A 327 10.73 47.28 -70.86
N GLN A 328 11.90 46.65 -70.73
CA GLN A 328 13.06 46.92 -71.59
C GLN A 328 12.78 46.62 -73.06
N LEU A 329 12.24 45.44 -73.36
CA LEU A 329 11.87 45.06 -74.73
C LEU A 329 10.81 45.99 -75.31
N GLN A 330 9.80 46.39 -74.52
CA GLN A 330 8.80 47.35 -74.95
C GLN A 330 9.41 48.72 -75.27
N ALA A 331 10.36 49.21 -74.46
CA ALA A 331 11.06 50.47 -74.71
C ALA A 331 11.90 50.40 -75.99
N GLU A 332 12.61 49.30 -76.20
CA GLU A 332 13.40 49.09 -77.42
C GLU A 332 12.51 48.96 -78.67
N ASN A 333 11.39 48.24 -78.58
CA ASN A 333 10.45 48.09 -79.68
C ASN A 333 9.88 49.45 -80.10
N LYS A 334 9.45 50.28 -79.13
CA LYS A 334 9.04 51.67 -79.38
C LYS A 334 10.15 52.51 -80.04
N ARG A 335 11.42 52.31 -79.65
CA ARG A 335 12.56 53.02 -80.26
C ARG A 335 12.77 52.58 -81.71
N LEU A 336 12.75 51.27 -81.97
CA LEU A 336 12.90 50.71 -83.31
C LEU A 336 11.75 51.12 -84.24
N GLU A 337 10.52 51.16 -83.74
CA GLU A 337 9.36 51.68 -84.50
C GLU A 337 9.55 53.15 -84.90
N LYS A 338 10.05 54.00 -83.99
CA LYS A 338 10.38 55.40 -84.32
C LYS A 338 11.45 55.48 -85.41
N GLN A 339 12.55 54.75 -85.26
CA GLN A 339 13.64 54.72 -86.26
C GLN A 339 13.16 54.21 -87.63
N LYS A 340 12.33 53.16 -87.65
CA LYS A 340 11.68 52.65 -88.87
C LYS A 340 10.82 53.73 -89.50
N ASN A 341 9.99 54.44 -88.72
CA ASN A 341 9.12 55.48 -89.25
C ASN A 341 9.91 56.67 -89.82
N GLU A 342 11.00 57.07 -89.14
CA GLU A 342 11.94 58.09 -89.62
C GLU A 342 12.59 57.68 -90.94
N LEU A 343 13.07 56.44 -91.04
CA LEU A 343 13.67 55.90 -92.26
C LEU A 343 12.65 55.83 -93.40
N MET A 344 11.43 55.35 -93.13
CA MET A 344 10.33 55.31 -94.11
C MET A 344 9.95 56.72 -94.58
N ALA A 345 9.94 57.70 -93.69
CA ALA A 345 9.72 59.10 -94.07
C ALA A 345 10.85 59.65 -94.94
N GLY A 346 12.10 59.31 -94.63
CA GLY A 346 13.29 59.62 -95.44
C GLY A 346 13.20 59.04 -96.86
N LEU A 347 12.90 57.74 -96.97
CA LEU A 347 12.71 57.06 -98.27
C LEU A 347 11.60 57.69 -99.10
N LYS A 348 10.46 58.03 -98.48
CA LYS A 348 9.36 58.73 -99.17
C LYS A 348 9.79 60.10 -99.70
N LYS A 349 10.60 60.85 -98.95
CA LYS A 349 11.17 62.14 -99.40
C LYS A 349 12.14 61.94 -100.56
N GLN A 350 13.01 60.93 -100.49
CA GLN A 350 13.95 60.59 -101.56
C GLN A 350 13.21 60.20 -102.85
N LEU A 351 12.15 59.41 -102.78
CA LEU A 351 11.31 59.08 -103.94
C LEU A 351 10.72 60.34 -104.59
N LYS A 352 10.16 61.26 -103.80
CA LYS A 352 9.66 62.55 -104.32
C LYS A 352 10.76 63.40 -104.97
N LEU A 353 11.95 63.42 -104.39
CA LEU A 353 13.09 64.12 -104.94
C LEU A 353 13.51 63.53 -106.30
N ILE A 354 13.54 62.20 -106.41
CA ILE A 354 13.81 61.51 -107.69
C ILE A 354 12.79 61.93 -108.75
N ASP A 355 11.50 61.99 -108.42
CA ASP A 355 10.46 62.41 -109.36
C ASP A 355 10.65 63.86 -109.84
N ILE A 356 10.99 64.77 -108.91
CA ILE A 356 11.29 66.17 -109.24
C ILE A 356 12.53 66.26 -110.15
N LEU A 357 13.61 65.57 -109.80
CA LEU A 357 14.86 65.56 -110.57
C LEU A 357 14.65 64.96 -111.97
N LYS A 358 13.84 63.91 -112.12
CA LYS A 358 13.48 63.34 -113.43
C LYS A 358 12.72 64.36 -114.28
N ARG A 359 11.76 65.10 -113.70
CA ARG A 359 11.06 66.19 -114.41
C ARG A 359 12.01 67.31 -114.80
N GLN A 360 12.87 67.75 -113.88
CA GLN A 360 13.89 68.77 -114.17
C GLN A 360 14.83 68.33 -115.28
N LYS A 361 15.33 67.09 -115.25
CA LYS A 361 16.15 66.51 -116.33
C LYS A 361 15.41 66.58 -117.67
N MET A 362 14.15 66.17 -117.71
CA MET A 362 13.32 66.24 -118.92
C MET A 362 13.16 67.68 -119.44
N HIS A 363 12.89 68.65 -118.55
CA HIS A 363 12.80 70.07 -118.94
C HIS A 363 14.12 70.61 -119.49
N VAL A 364 15.25 70.25 -118.87
CA VAL A 364 16.58 70.65 -119.33
C VAL A 364 16.93 70.00 -120.68
N GLU A 365 16.63 68.72 -120.87
CA GLU A 365 16.83 68.03 -122.15
C GLU A 365 15.98 68.66 -123.26
N ALA A 366 14.70 68.98 -122.99
CA ALA A 366 13.83 69.68 -123.93
C ALA A 366 14.37 71.09 -124.26
N ALA A 367 14.83 71.84 -123.27
CA ALA A 367 15.43 73.16 -123.47
C ALA A 367 16.73 73.10 -124.30
N LYS A 368 17.59 72.09 -124.08
CA LYS A 368 18.80 71.87 -124.89
C LYS A 368 18.47 71.47 -126.34
N MET A 369 17.46 70.64 -126.55
CA MET A 369 17.00 70.30 -127.89
C MET A 369 16.45 71.54 -128.61
N LEU A 370 15.69 72.39 -127.91
CA LEU A 370 15.22 73.67 -128.44
C LEU A 370 16.39 74.61 -128.78
N SER A 371 17.37 74.78 -127.89
CA SER A 371 18.54 75.62 -128.18
C SER A 371 19.35 75.10 -129.37
N PHE A 372 19.48 73.77 -129.52
CA PHE A 372 20.12 73.18 -130.70
C PHE A 372 19.33 73.48 -131.98
N THR A 373 18.00 73.35 -131.95
CA THR A 373 17.17 73.72 -133.12
C THR A 373 17.22 75.22 -133.42
N GLU A 374 17.30 76.09 -132.42
CA GLU A 374 17.48 77.53 -132.58
C GLU A 374 18.85 77.85 -133.19
N GLU A 375 19.93 77.25 -132.70
CA GLU A 375 21.29 77.41 -133.25
C GLU A 375 21.37 76.96 -134.72
N GLU A 376 20.81 75.79 -135.07
CA GLU A 376 20.78 75.31 -136.45
C GLU A 376 19.91 76.19 -137.35
N PHE A 377 18.80 76.72 -136.84
CA PHE A 377 17.96 77.68 -137.56
C PHE A 377 18.69 79.01 -137.83
N VAL A 378 19.44 79.52 -136.85
CA VAL A 378 20.27 80.74 -137.02
C VAL A 378 21.38 80.50 -138.05
N LYS A 379 22.09 79.37 -137.99
CA LYS A 379 23.10 79.01 -139.01
C LYS A 379 22.49 78.94 -140.43
N ALA A 380 21.30 78.38 -140.57
CA ALA A 380 20.61 78.33 -141.85
C ALA A 380 20.23 79.72 -142.38
N LEU A 381 19.97 80.69 -141.50
CA LEU A 381 19.77 82.11 -141.86
C LEU A 381 21.09 82.80 -142.25
N GLU A 382 22.20 82.50 -141.55
CA GLU A 382 23.52 83.06 -141.86
C GLU A 382 24.12 82.55 -143.19
N TRP A 383 23.73 81.36 -143.67
CA TRP A 383 24.06 80.86 -145.02
C TRP A 383 23.31 81.55 -146.16
N GLY A 384 22.35 82.43 -145.86
CA GLY A 384 21.57 83.19 -146.84
C GLY A 384 22.16 84.55 -147.23
N ASN A 385 23.38 84.89 -146.81
CA ASN A 385 24.08 86.15 -147.12
C ASN A 385 25.42 85.93 -147.82
#